data_AF-A0A2E7KXQ3-F1
#
_entry.id   AF-A0A2E7KXQ3-F1
#
_cell.length_a   1.000
_cell.length_b   1.000
_cell.length_c   1.000
_cell.angle_alpha   90.00
_cell.angle_beta   90.00
_cell.angle_gamma   90.00
#
_symmetry.space_group_name_H-M   'P 1'
#
loop_
_entity.id
_entity.type
_entity.pdbx_description
1 polymer ?
#
loop_
_entity_poly.entity_id
_entity_poly.type
_entity_poly.pdbx_seq_one_letter_code
_entity_poly.pdbx_strand_id
1 'polypeptide(L)'
;MHKDRFGYTLFLSISFHLIILIGLSLEIAQRKGANLGSNLTNNSKVKNFSVELKGLALQMGSRPNLDSMIVELKKKVGDHSQDLKIRPRRDTITAVSAHSKQTLYLEKWRERVEEVGNFHYPDEARKNKIFGSLRILVAIRVDGHVEDFRIMESSGSQILDEAAEKIVELAAPFDPLPEEISFETDILEIVRTWRFHEGISLKSTE
;
A
#
# COMPACT_ATOMS: atom_id res chain seq x y z
N MET A 1 -19.82 -41.17 71.10
CA MET A 1 -18.79 -40.26 71.64
C MET A 1 -17.45 -40.99 71.63
N HIS A 2 -16.68 -40.93 70.53
CA HIS A 2 -15.25 -41.22 70.55
C HIS A 2 -14.59 -40.41 69.44
N LYS A 3 -13.91 -39.34 69.86
CA LYS A 3 -13.31 -38.29 69.06
C LYS A 3 -11.90 -38.72 68.63
N ASP A 4 -11.62 -38.62 67.33
CA ASP A 4 -10.34 -38.29 66.70
C ASP A 4 -9.05 -38.86 67.32
N ARG A 5 -8.81 -40.17 67.19
CA ARG A 5 -7.49 -40.79 67.46
C ARG A 5 -6.62 -40.99 66.21
N PHE A 6 -7.21 -40.95 65.02
CA PHE A 6 -6.49 -41.21 63.75
C PHE A 6 -5.71 -39.99 63.23
N GLY A 7 -6.14 -38.76 63.52
CA GLY A 7 -5.44 -37.56 63.07
C GLY A 7 -4.11 -37.32 63.79
N TYR A 8 -4.08 -37.56 65.11
CA TYR A 8 -2.90 -37.28 65.94
C TYR A 8 -1.72 -38.19 65.63
N THR A 9 -1.93 -39.48 65.36
CA THR A 9 -0.85 -40.43 65.04
C THR A 9 -0.21 -40.13 63.68
N LEU A 10 -1.02 -39.73 62.69
CA LEU A 10 -0.53 -39.34 61.37
C LEU A 10 0.30 -38.04 61.45
N PHE A 11 -0.15 -37.06 62.23
CA PHE A 11 0.54 -35.80 62.40
C PHE A 11 1.87 -35.95 63.17
N LEU A 12 1.89 -36.80 64.20
CA LEU A 12 3.09 -37.10 64.97
C LEU A 12 4.15 -37.80 64.11
N SER A 13 3.74 -38.71 63.23
CA SER A 13 4.63 -39.44 62.31
C SER A 13 5.28 -38.50 61.27
N ILE A 14 4.47 -37.63 60.65
CA ILE A 14 4.97 -36.64 59.68
C ILE A 14 5.95 -35.67 60.33
N SER A 15 5.64 -35.21 61.56
CA SER A 15 6.53 -34.30 62.31
C SER A 15 7.87 -34.95 62.64
N PHE A 16 7.88 -36.23 63.01
CA PHE A 16 9.11 -36.99 63.29
C PHE A 16 9.98 -37.15 62.03
N HIS A 17 9.36 -37.44 60.88
CA HIS A 17 10.08 -37.50 59.60
C HIS A 17 10.65 -36.13 59.18
N LEU A 18 9.93 -35.03 59.42
CA LEU A 18 10.41 -33.68 59.10
C LEU A 18 11.65 -33.31 59.92
N ILE A 19 11.68 -33.67 61.22
CA ILE A 19 12.82 -33.44 62.11
C ILE A 19 14.05 -34.24 61.66
N ILE A 20 13.88 -35.50 61.24
CA ILE A 20 14.97 -36.33 60.71
C ILE A 20 15.54 -35.74 59.41
N LEU A 21 14.69 -35.28 58.50
CA LEU A 21 15.14 -34.67 57.23
C LEU A 21 15.88 -33.35 57.44
N ILE A 22 15.45 -32.54 58.41
CA ILE A 22 16.14 -31.29 58.77
C ILE A 22 17.47 -31.60 59.49
N GLY A 23 17.51 -32.60 60.37
CA GLY A 23 18.74 -33.04 61.06
C GLY A 23 19.81 -33.57 60.10
N LEU A 24 19.42 -34.41 59.12
CA LEU A 24 20.35 -34.91 58.09
C LEU A 24 20.92 -33.79 57.22
N SER A 25 20.12 -32.75 56.96
CA SER A 25 20.53 -31.61 56.14
C SER A 25 21.57 -30.73 56.86
N LEU A 26 21.49 -30.63 58.19
CA LEU A 26 22.41 -29.82 59.00
C LEU A 26 23.76 -30.53 59.24
N GLU A 27 23.78 -31.86 59.26
CA GLU A 27 25.02 -32.65 59.43
C GLU A 27 25.88 -32.72 58.15
N ILE A 28 25.28 -32.53 56.97
CA ILE A 28 26.02 -32.39 55.70
C ILE A 28 26.72 -31.01 55.61
N ALA A 29 26.18 -29.99 56.28
CA ALA A 29 26.72 -28.63 56.25
C ALA A 29 27.97 -28.43 57.14
N GLN A 30 28.21 -29.30 58.13
CA GLN A 30 29.37 -29.21 59.03
C GLN A 30 30.58 -30.08 58.60
N ARG A 31 30.40 -31.06 57.69
CA ARG A 31 31.51 -31.83 57.10
C ARG A 31 32.18 -31.19 55.88
N LYS A 32 31.71 -30.01 55.44
CA LYS A 32 32.22 -29.30 54.25
C LYS A 32 32.86 -27.94 54.56
N GLY A 33 33.32 -27.74 55.80
CA GLY A 33 33.94 -26.50 56.29
C GLY A 33 35.45 -26.57 56.57
N ALA A 34 36.16 -27.61 56.12
CA ALA A 34 37.61 -27.74 56.34
C ALA A 34 38.31 -28.33 55.10
N ASN A 35 38.34 -27.56 54.00
CA ASN A 35 39.31 -27.68 52.90
C ASN A 35 39.14 -26.48 51.94
N LEU A 36 39.13 -25.28 52.50
CA LEU A 36 39.03 -24.04 51.74
C LEU A 36 40.39 -23.34 51.75
N GLY A 37 41.28 -23.76 50.85
CA GLY A 37 42.55 -23.07 50.67
C GLY A 37 43.67 -23.89 50.02
N SER A 38 43.46 -24.39 48.79
CA SER A 38 44.56 -24.63 47.82
C SER A 38 44.06 -25.31 46.53
N ASN A 39 43.12 -24.73 45.77
CA ASN A 39 42.95 -25.10 44.34
C ASN A 39 42.01 -24.18 43.54
N LEU A 40 42.27 -22.87 43.54
CA LEU A 40 41.54 -21.92 42.69
C LEU A 40 42.49 -21.11 41.80
N THR A 41 43.35 -21.75 41.01
CA THR A 41 44.11 -21.01 39.98
C THR A 41 44.36 -21.73 38.65
N ASN A 42 43.95 -22.98 38.41
CA ASN A 42 44.23 -23.63 37.12
C ASN A 42 43.13 -24.57 36.61
N ASN A 43 41.89 -24.09 36.54
CA ASN A 43 40.85 -24.80 35.79
C ASN A 43 40.58 -24.10 34.45
N SER A 44 41.25 -24.59 33.39
CA SER A 44 41.03 -24.18 32.00
C SER A 44 39.56 -24.26 31.58
N LYS A 45 38.76 -25.13 32.20
CA LYS A 45 37.33 -25.26 31.95
C LYS A 45 36.52 -24.01 32.35
N VAL A 46 36.89 -23.34 33.44
CA VAL A 46 36.20 -22.12 33.92
C VAL A 46 36.58 -20.91 33.06
N LYS A 47 37.85 -20.81 32.65
CA LYS A 47 38.29 -19.78 31.68
C LYS A 47 37.62 -19.96 30.33
N ASN A 48 37.55 -21.19 29.82
CA ASN A 48 36.90 -21.47 28.54
C ASN A 48 35.40 -21.19 28.58
N PHE A 49 34.72 -21.52 29.68
CA PHE A 49 33.31 -21.19 29.86
C PHE A 49 33.07 -19.67 29.96
N SER A 50 33.97 -18.94 30.61
CA SER A 50 33.90 -17.46 30.67
C SER A 50 34.10 -16.82 29.29
N VAL A 51 34.94 -17.41 28.44
CA VAL A 51 35.15 -16.98 27.06
C VAL A 51 33.93 -17.31 26.19
N GLU A 52 33.34 -18.49 26.38
CA GLU A 52 32.12 -18.93 25.68
C GLU A 52 30.91 -18.08 26.06
N LEU A 53 30.74 -17.75 27.36
CA LEU A 53 29.71 -16.82 27.83
C LEU A 53 29.89 -15.39 27.30
N LYS A 54 31.14 -14.91 27.20
CA LYS A 54 31.42 -13.60 26.57
C LYS A 54 31.12 -13.64 25.06
N GLY A 55 31.45 -14.74 24.38
CA GLY A 55 31.12 -14.96 22.97
C GLY A 55 29.61 -15.00 22.71
N LEU A 56 28.84 -15.66 23.59
CA LEU A 56 27.38 -15.69 23.56
C LEU A 56 26.76 -14.30 23.80
N ALA A 57 27.31 -13.52 24.74
CA ALA A 57 26.84 -12.16 25.01
C ALA A 57 27.12 -11.20 23.84
N LEU A 58 28.25 -11.36 23.14
CA LEU A 58 28.57 -10.64 21.91
C LEU A 58 27.60 -10.97 20.77
N GLN A 59 27.17 -12.24 20.67
CA GLN A 59 26.21 -12.69 19.66
C GLN A 59 24.77 -12.18 19.93
N MET A 60 24.43 -11.91 21.20
CA MET A 60 23.16 -11.29 21.58
C MET A 60 23.06 -9.80 21.20
N GLY A 61 24.19 -9.10 21.06
CA GLY A 61 24.24 -7.69 20.63
C GLY A 61 24.00 -7.48 19.12
N SER A 62 23.94 -8.55 18.33
CA SER A 62 23.67 -8.51 16.88
C SER A 62 22.26 -8.99 16.50
N ARG A 63 21.37 -9.24 17.48
CA ARG A 63 19.94 -9.35 17.17
C ARG A 63 19.43 -7.93 16.92
N PRO A 64 18.69 -7.66 15.83
CA PRO A 64 18.07 -6.36 15.66
C PRO A 64 17.26 -6.05 16.92
N ASN A 65 17.56 -4.92 17.57
CA ASN A 65 16.78 -4.42 18.69
C ASN A 65 15.30 -4.39 18.24
N LEU A 66 14.36 -4.73 19.13
CA LEU A 66 12.94 -4.60 18.84
C LEU A 66 12.60 -3.23 18.22
N ASP A 67 13.31 -2.17 18.62
CA ASP A 67 13.17 -0.84 18.03
C ASP A 67 13.53 -0.80 16.54
N SER A 68 14.63 -1.44 16.13
CA SER A 68 15.01 -1.50 14.70
C SER A 68 14.05 -2.38 13.91
N MET A 69 13.55 -3.46 14.51
CA MET A 69 12.51 -4.30 13.88
C MET A 69 11.20 -3.53 13.73
N ILE A 70 10.81 -2.71 14.72
CA ILE A 70 9.61 -1.86 14.65
C ILE A 70 9.78 -0.77 13.58
N VAL A 71 10.95 -0.15 13.47
CA VAL A 71 11.24 0.85 12.42
C VAL A 71 11.19 0.20 11.05
N GLU A 72 11.80 -0.98 10.87
CA GLU A 72 11.79 -1.69 9.60
C GLU A 72 10.40 -2.23 9.25
N LEU A 73 9.65 -2.73 10.23
CA LEU A 73 8.24 -3.13 10.05
C LEU A 73 7.37 -1.93 9.69
N LYS A 74 7.52 -0.78 10.37
CA LYS A 74 6.79 0.45 10.04
C LYS A 74 7.13 0.95 8.64
N LYS A 75 8.39 0.86 8.24
CA LYS A 75 8.83 1.19 6.88
C LYS A 75 8.22 0.23 5.87
N LYS A 76 8.27 -1.08 6.12
CA LYS A 76 7.72 -2.11 5.23
C LYS A 76 6.20 -2.03 5.12
N VAL A 77 5.51 -1.71 6.22
CA VAL A 77 4.07 -1.42 6.26
C VAL A 77 3.76 -0.11 5.55
N GLY A 78 4.56 0.94 5.72
CA GLY A 78 4.40 2.22 5.02
C GLY A 78 4.60 2.08 3.51
N ASP A 79 5.63 1.36 3.09
CA ASP A 79 5.93 1.04 1.69
C ASP A 79 4.83 0.15 1.07
N HIS A 80 4.33 -0.85 1.81
CA HIS A 80 3.15 -1.63 1.38
C HIS A 80 1.87 -0.79 1.36
N SER A 81 1.69 0.15 2.30
CA SER A 81 0.51 1.01 2.35
C SER A 81 0.51 2.04 1.21
N GLN A 82 1.69 2.43 0.72
CA GLN A 82 1.82 3.29 -0.47
C GLN A 82 1.49 2.53 -1.76
N ASP A 83 1.81 1.23 -1.84
CA ASP A 83 1.42 0.35 -2.96
C ASP A 83 -0.08 -0.04 -2.89
N LEU A 84 -0.68 0.04 -1.69
CA LEU A 84 -2.12 -0.03 -1.46
C LEU A 84 -2.83 1.32 -1.65
N LYS A 85 -2.27 2.26 -2.42
CA LYS A 85 -3.11 3.25 -3.11
C LYS A 85 -4.07 2.43 -3.98
N ILE A 86 -5.33 2.30 -3.56
CA ILE A 86 -6.40 1.70 -4.35
C ILE A 86 -6.28 2.32 -5.75
N ARG A 87 -5.76 1.55 -6.71
CA ARG A 87 -5.62 2.06 -8.07
C ARG A 87 -7.05 2.28 -8.57
N PRO A 88 -7.43 3.49 -8.98
CA PRO A 88 -8.78 3.74 -9.45
C PRO A 88 -9.05 2.80 -10.63
N ARG A 89 -10.25 2.20 -10.65
CA ARG A 89 -10.67 1.33 -11.75
C ARG A 89 -10.82 2.17 -13.00
N ARG A 90 -10.00 1.89 -14.01
CA ARG A 90 -10.04 2.55 -15.32
C ARG A 90 -10.75 1.64 -16.32
N ASP A 91 -11.66 2.22 -17.07
CA ASP A 91 -12.25 1.59 -18.24
C ASP A 91 -11.97 2.45 -19.47
N THR A 92 -11.61 1.81 -20.58
CA THR A 92 -11.27 2.50 -21.83
C THR A 92 -12.35 2.22 -22.86
N ILE A 93 -13.07 3.28 -23.22
CA ILE A 93 -14.06 3.21 -24.29
C ILE A 93 -13.45 3.72 -25.59
N THR A 94 -13.40 2.81 -26.56
CA THR A 94 -13.16 3.09 -27.97
C THR A 94 -14.49 3.01 -28.73
N ALA A 95 -14.52 3.45 -29.99
CA ALA A 95 -15.67 3.26 -30.89
C ALA A 95 -16.32 1.87 -30.77
N VAL A 96 -15.46 0.86 -30.68
CA VAL A 96 -15.81 -0.55 -30.86
C VAL A 96 -16.27 -1.19 -29.55
N SER A 97 -15.95 -0.59 -28.39
CA SER A 97 -16.27 -1.16 -27.07
C SER A 97 -17.47 -0.50 -26.37
N ALA A 98 -18.04 0.58 -26.93
CA ALA A 98 -19.19 1.26 -26.32
C ALA A 98 -20.44 0.36 -26.31
N HIS A 99 -20.99 0.04 -25.14
CA HIS A 99 -22.32 -0.56 -25.03
C HIS A 99 -23.41 0.52 -25.15
N SER A 100 -24.66 0.11 -25.42
CA SER A 100 -25.76 1.02 -25.79
C SER A 100 -26.05 2.13 -24.77
N LYS A 101 -25.75 1.93 -23.49
CA LYS A 101 -25.93 2.94 -22.44
C LYS A 101 -24.79 3.95 -22.39
N GLN A 102 -23.56 3.53 -22.68
CA GLN A 102 -22.38 4.39 -22.81
C GLN A 102 -22.52 5.32 -24.01
N THR A 103 -23.23 4.90 -25.06
CA THR A 103 -23.48 5.72 -26.25
C THR A 103 -24.07 7.09 -25.91
N LEU A 104 -25.09 7.18 -25.06
CA LEU A 104 -25.72 8.47 -24.74
C LEU A 104 -24.75 9.44 -24.05
N TYR A 105 -23.93 8.93 -23.13
CA TYR A 105 -22.92 9.75 -22.45
C TYR A 105 -21.85 10.23 -23.44
N LEU A 106 -21.38 9.33 -24.30
CA LEU A 106 -20.38 9.65 -25.33
C LEU A 106 -20.92 10.68 -26.35
N GLU A 107 -22.21 10.61 -26.70
CA GLU A 107 -22.84 11.59 -27.59
C GLU A 107 -22.88 12.97 -26.95
N LYS A 108 -23.32 13.09 -25.69
CA LYS A 108 -23.30 14.37 -24.96
C LYS A 108 -21.89 14.93 -24.81
N TRP A 109 -20.93 14.07 -24.47
CA TRP A 109 -19.53 14.44 -24.40
C TRP A 109 -19.03 14.98 -25.74
N ARG A 110 -19.35 14.29 -26.84
CA ARG A 110 -19.01 14.69 -28.20
C ARG A 110 -19.63 16.04 -28.56
N GLU A 111 -20.93 16.20 -28.33
CA GLU A 111 -21.65 17.46 -28.60
C GLU A 111 -21.02 18.63 -27.86
N ARG A 112 -20.66 18.45 -26.58
CA ARG A 112 -20.02 19.49 -25.77
C ARG A 112 -18.64 19.88 -26.32
N VAL A 113 -17.82 18.88 -26.67
CA VAL A 113 -16.51 19.09 -27.28
C VAL A 113 -16.64 19.82 -28.62
N GLU A 114 -17.57 19.40 -29.47
CA GLU A 114 -17.80 20.02 -30.77
C GLU A 114 -18.29 21.47 -30.61
N GLU A 115 -19.23 21.75 -29.70
CA GLU A 115 -19.71 23.10 -29.39
C GLU A 115 -18.55 24.03 -28.99
N VAL A 116 -17.76 23.63 -27.99
CA VAL A 116 -16.63 24.43 -27.49
C VAL A 116 -15.54 24.55 -28.55
N GLY A 117 -15.26 23.46 -29.25
CA GLY A 117 -14.25 23.38 -30.30
C GLY A 117 -14.52 24.26 -31.50
N ASN A 118 -15.77 24.36 -31.91
CA ASN A 118 -16.19 25.19 -33.04
C ASN A 118 -16.00 26.67 -32.73
N PHE A 119 -16.27 27.07 -31.48
CA PHE A 119 -16.04 28.44 -31.03
C PHE A 119 -14.55 28.77 -30.84
N HIS A 120 -13.75 27.81 -30.38
CA HIS A 120 -12.34 28.01 -30.03
C HIS A 120 -11.35 27.51 -31.10
N TYR A 121 -11.82 27.29 -32.32
CA TYR A 121 -10.93 26.97 -33.44
C TYR A 121 -9.93 28.14 -33.66
N PRO A 122 -8.60 27.90 -33.69
CA PRO A 122 -7.60 28.97 -33.70
C PRO A 122 -7.70 29.87 -34.92
N ASP A 123 -7.63 31.19 -34.69
CA ASP A 123 -7.71 32.19 -35.75
C ASP A 123 -6.58 32.05 -36.77
N GLU A 124 -5.38 31.70 -36.31
CA GLU A 124 -4.22 31.48 -37.18
C GLU A 124 -4.40 30.26 -38.08
N ALA A 125 -4.91 29.14 -37.51
CA ALA A 125 -5.26 27.97 -38.30
C ALA A 125 -6.34 28.30 -39.34
N ARG A 126 -7.31 29.16 -38.99
CA ARG A 126 -8.39 29.57 -39.89
C ARG A 126 -7.86 30.42 -41.04
N LYS A 127 -7.02 31.41 -40.74
CA LYS A 127 -6.39 32.30 -41.73
C LYS A 127 -5.49 31.53 -42.70
N ASN A 128 -4.74 30.56 -42.17
CA ASN A 128 -3.77 29.78 -42.93
C ASN A 128 -4.34 28.46 -43.51
N LYS A 129 -5.64 28.20 -43.30
CA LYS A 129 -6.33 26.99 -43.76
C LYS A 129 -5.63 25.70 -43.31
N ILE A 130 -5.25 25.66 -42.04
CA ILE A 130 -4.55 24.50 -41.45
C ILE A 130 -5.60 23.48 -41.04
N PHE A 131 -5.54 22.30 -41.66
CA PHE A 131 -6.45 21.19 -41.38
C PHE A 131 -5.66 19.96 -40.95
N GLY A 132 -6.31 19.08 -40.23
CA GLY A 132 -5.65 17.89 -39.70
C GLY A 132 -6.60 16.99 -38.95
N SER A 133 -6.09 15.83 -38.55
CA SER A 133 -6.80 14.92 -37.67
C SER A 133 -5.86 14.46 -36.59
N LEU A 134 -6.33 14.41 -35.35
CA LEU A 134 -5.56 13.93 -34.20
C LEU A 134 -6.35 12.83 -33.50
N ARG A 135 -5.63 11.89 -32.93
CA ARG A 135 -6.21 10.85 -32.07
C ARG A 135 -5.86 11.18 -30.64
N ILE A 136 -6.87 11.32 -29.80
CA ILE A 136 -6.70 11.74 -28.41
C ILE A 136 -7.29 10.71 -27.45
N LEU A 137 -6.82 10.79 -26.20
CA LEU A 137 -7.41 10.14 -25.04
C LEU A 137 -7.76 11.21 -24.01
N VAL A 138 -8.99 11.19 -23.51
CA VAL A 138 -9.44 12.04 -22.40
C VAL A 138 -9.90 11.12 -21.27
N ALA A 139 -9.29 11.24 -20.09
CA ALA A 139 -9.67 10.51 -18.90
C ALA A 139 -10.58 11.37 -18.02
N ILE A 140 -11.79 10.91 -17.75
CA ILE A 140 -12.84 11.63 -17.02
C ILE A 140 -13.18 10.86 -15.75
N ARG A 141 -13.15 11.53 -14.60
CA ARG A 141 -13.55 10.94 -13.31
C ARG A 141 -15.07 10.86 -13.18
N VAL A 142 -15.56 10.08 -12.22
CA VAL A 142 -17.01 9.99 -11.89
C VAL A 142 -17.67 11.36 -11.70
N ASP A 143 -16.95 12.33 -11.15
CA ASP A 143 -17.44 13.71 -10.90
C ASP A 143 -17.50 14.59 -12.17
N GLY A 144 -17.13 14.06 -13.35
CA GLY A 144 -17.14 14.77 -14.64
C GLY A 144 -15.88 15.61 -14.90
N HIS A 145 -14.96 15.70 -13.94
CA HIS A 145 -13.71 16.42 -14.16
C HIS A 145 -12.71 15.61 -14.98
N VAL A 146 -11.94 16.31 -15.80
CA VAL A 146 -10.82 15.73 -16.53
C VAL A 146 -9.69 15.42 -15.57
N GLU A 147 -9.19 14.19 -15.62
CA GLU A 147 -8.01 13.74 -14.91
C GLU A 147 -6.76 13.81 -15.78
N ASP A 148 -6.86 13.38 -17.03
CA ASP A 148 -5.73 13.29 -17.95
C ASP A 148 -6.18 13.59 -19.39
N PHE A 149 -5.28 14.17 -20.18
CA PHE A 149 -5.43 14.42 -21.60
C PHE A 149 -4.14 14.01 -22.31
N ARG A 150 -4.26 13.17 -23.34
CA ARG A 150 -3.11 12.70 -24.12
C ARG A 150 -3.39 12.74 -25.61
N ILE A 151 -2.46 13.31 -26.37
CA ILE A 151 -2.44 13.18 -27.82
C ILE A 151 -1.73 11.86 -28.15
N MET A 152 -2.50 10.89 -28.65
CA MET A 152 -1.99 9.59 -29.07
C MET A 152 -1.38 9.65 -30.47
N GLU A 153 -1.99 10.42 -31.36
CA GLU A 153 -1.48 10.71 -32.71
C GLU A 153 -1.67 12.20 -32.99
N SER A 154 -0.56 12.90 -33.24
CA SER A 154 -0.54 14.33 -33.55
C SER A 154 -1.20 14.60 -34.90
N SER A 155 -1.79 15.79 -35.04
CA SER A 155 -2.29 16.29 -36.32
C SER A 155 -1.19 16.64 -37.34
N GLY A 156 0.06 16.69 -36.89
CA GLY A 156 1.18 17.25 -37.65
C GLY A 156 1.26 18.78 -37.58
N SER A 157 0.35 19.44 -36.87
CA SER A 157 0.37 20.89 -36.62
C SER A 157 0.28 21.17 -35.13
N GLN A 158 1.31 21.83 -34.59
CA GLN A 158 1.36 22.22 -33.19
C GLN A 158 0.16 23.12 -32.80
N ILE A 159 -0.27 24.01 -33.68
CA ILE A 159 -1.41 24.91 -33.44
C ILE A 159 -2.70 24.10 -33.22
N LEU A 160 -2.92 23.02 -33.96
CA LEU A 160 -4.11 22.18 -33.81
C LEU A 160 -4.02 21.27 -32.58
N ASP A 161 -2.82 20.78 -32.27
CA ASP A 161 -2.56 19.95 -31.10
C ASP A 161 -2.80 20.74 -29.79
N GLU A 162 -2.24 21.96 -29.70
CA GLU A 162 -2.47 22.88 -28.58
C GLU A 162 -3.93 23.31 -28.47
N ALA A 163 -4.59 23.54 -29.62
CA ALA A 163 -6.01 23.86 -29.63
C ALA A 163 -6.84 22.72 -29.03
N ALA A 164 -6.51 21.47 -29.35
CA ALA A 164 -7.26 20.33 -28.85
C ALA A 164 -7.19 20.20 -27.32
N GLU A 165 -6.00 20.37 -26.76
CA GLU A 165 -5.81 20.45 -25.30
C GLU A 165 -6.67 21.57 -24.72
N LYS A 166 -6.61 22.77 -25.33
CA LYS A 166 -7.36 23.93 -24.86
C LYS A 166 -8.87 23.73 -24.89
N ILE A 167 -9.37 23.04 -25.90
CA ILE A 167 -10.80 22.72 -26.05
C ILE A 167 -11.26 21.79 -24.92
N VAL A 168 -10.47 20.77 -24.57
CA VAL A 168 -10.80 19.88 -23.44
C VAL A 168 -10.80 20.65 -22.13
N GLU A 169 -9.81 21.52 -21.89
CA GLU A 169 -9.77 22.38 -20.70
C GLU A 169 -11.02 23.26 -20.58
N LEU A 170 -11.46 23.86 -21.68
CA LEU A 170 -12.61 24.78 -21.71
C LEU A 170 -13.96 24.05 -21.71
N ALA A 171 -14.01 22.82 -22.21
CA ALA A 171 -15.19 21.99 -22.18
C ALA A 171 -15.45 21.39 -20.79
N ALA A 172 -14.38 21.21 -20.00
CA ALA A 172 -14.47 20.70 -18.64
C ALA A 172 -15.14 21.69 -17.65
N PRO A 173 -15.77 21.18 -16.58
CA PRO A 173 -16.08 19.77 -16.35
C PRO A 173 -17.18 19.27 -17.30
N PHE A 174 -17.16 17.97 -17.59
CA PHE A 174 -18.22 17.27 -18.32
C PHE A 174 -19.34 16.85 -17.36
N ASP A 175 -20.44 16.32 -17.91
CA ASP A 175 -21.49 15.68 -17.11
C ASP A 175 -20.85 14.57 -16.23
N PRO A 176 -21.33 14.38 -14.98
CA PRO A 176 -20.90 13.25 -14.17
C PRO A 176 -21.16 11.91 -14.87
N LEU A 177 -20.34 10.90 -14.57
CA LEU A 177 -20.56 9.56 -15.14
C LEU A 177 -21.89 9.01 -14.60
N PRO A 178 -22.76 8.46 -15.48
CA PRO A 178 -24.00 7.83 -15.05
C PRO A 178 -23.71 6.63 -14.15
N GLU A 179 -24.65 6.31 -13.26
CA GLU A 179 -24.47 5.28 -12.22
C GLU A 179 -24.05 3.94 -12.80
N GLU A 180 -24.57 3.58 -13.98
CA GLU A 180 -24.24 2.34 -14.67
C GLU A 180 -22.77 2.23 -15.11
N ILE A 181 -22.10 3.37 -15.35
CA ILE A 181 -20.67 3.40 -15.64
C ILE A 181 -19.89 3.50 -14.33
N SER A 182 -20.30 4.42 -13.43
CA SER A 182 -19.56 4.68 -12.20
C SER A 182 -19.56 3.53 -11.20
N PHE A 183 -20.49 2.57 -11.31
CA PHE A 183 -20.51 1.37 -10.47
C PHE A 183 -19.23 0.54 -10.63
N GLU A 184 -18.71 0.42 -11.85
CA GLU A 184 -17.53 -0.40 -12.17
C GLU A 184 -16.27 0.42 -12.48
N THR A 185 -16.45 1.71 -12.79
CA THR A 185 -15.42 2.57 -13.35
C THR A 185 -15.29 3.86 -12.57
N ASP A 186 -14.10 4.10 -12.01
CA ASP A 186 -13.81 5.35 -11.28
C ASP A 186 -13.31 6.44 -12.24
N ILE A 187 -12.70 6.04 -13.36
CA ILE A 187 -12.19 6.91 -14.42
C ILE A 187 -12.52 6.28 -15.78
N LEU A 188 -13.25 7.02 -16.60
CA LEU A 188 -13.57 6.66 -17.96
C LEU A 188 -12.57 7.30 -18.94
N GLU A 189 -11.81 6.48 -19.67
CA GLU A 189 -10.94 6.93 -20.74
C GLU A 189 -11.68 6.88 -22.08
N ILE A 190 -11.84 8.03 -22.72
CA ILE A 190 -12.47 8.17 -24.04
C ILE A 190 -11.38 8.38 -25.08
N VAL A 191 -11.29 7.44 -26.03
CA VAL A 191 -10.36 7.56 -27.16
C VAL A 191 -11.12 7.93 -28.42
N ARG A 192 -10.76 9.05 -29.05
CA ARG A 192 -11.45 9.57 -30.24
C ARG A 192 -10.51 10.24 -31.22
N THR A 193 -10.92 10.20 -32.48
CA THR A 193 -10.25 10.95 -33.56
C THR A 193 -11.02 12.22 -33.85
N TRP A 194 -10.37 13.37 -33.63
CA TRP A 194 -10.92 14.68 -33.96
C TRP A 194 -10.42 15.11 -35.34
N ARG A 195 -11.34 15.64 -36.14
CA ARG A 195 -11.01 16.20 -37.46
C ARG A 195 -11.26 17.71 -37.47
N PHE A 196 -10.22 18.47 -37.77
CA PHE A 196 -10.24 19.92 -37.95
C PHE A 196 -10.40 20.20 -39.46
N HIS A 197 -11.59 20.60 -39.91
CA HIS A 197 -11.88 20.85 -41.34
C HIS A 197 -12.36 22.29 -41.62
N GLU A 198 -12.45 22.65 -42.90
CA GLU A 198 -12.66 24.02 -43.44
C GLU A 198 -14.05 24.66 -43.11
N GLY A 199 -14.78 24.13 -42.13
CA GLY A 199 -16.17 24.51 -41.81
C GLY A 199 -16.43 25.05 -40.40
N ILE A 200 -15.41 25.51 -39.65
CA ILE A 200 -15.56 25.92 -38.24
C ILE A 200 -16.12 24.78 -37.38
N SER A 201 -15.95 23.52 -37.82
CA SER A 201 -16.51 22.35 -37.16
C SER A 201 -15.40 21.37 -36.85
N LEU A 202 -15.22 21.08 -35.56
CA LEU A 202 -14.67 19.82 -35.13
C LEU A 202 -15.73 18.75 -35.34
N LYS A 203 -15.28 17.60 -35.83
CA LYS A 203 -16.06 16.37 -35.81
C LYS A 203 -15.25 15.31 -35.12
N SER A 204 -15.80 14.77 -34.04
CA SER A 204 -15.27 13.54 -33.46
C SER A 204 -15.89 12.37 -34.21
N THR A 205 -15.08 11.47 -34.73
CA THR A 205 -15.58 10.23 -35.35
C THR A 205 -15.52 9.11 -34.33
N GLU A 206 -16.50 8.20 -34.37
CA GLU A 206 -16.48 6.95 -33.62
C GLU A 206 -15.20 6.18 -33.91
#